data_AF-A0A7Y4VQQ0-F1
#
_entry.id   AF-A0A7Y4VQQ0-F1
#
_cell.length_a   1.000
_cell.length_b   1.000
_cell.length_c   1.000
_cell.angle_alpha   90.00
_cell.angle_beta   90.00
_cell.angle_gamma   90.00
#
_symmetry.space_group_name_H-M   'P 1'
#
loop_
_entity.id
_entity.type
_entity.pdbx_description
1 polymer ?
#
loop_
_entity_poly.entity_id
_entity_poly.type
_entity_poly.pdbx_seq_one_letter_code
_entity_poly.pdbx_strand_id
1 'polypeptide(L)'
;MNPRVNAVVAADDYKLRITFTNGEVGVYDCSDLLNFGVFHELRDIIYFQRVRVEGGTVAWPNGQDICPDTLYEVSTKLVSA
;
A
#
# COMPACT_ATOMS: atom_id res chain seq x y z
N MET A 1 15.12 -4.53 -10.70
CA MET A 1 14.55 -4.02 -9.43
C MET A 1 13.19 -3.46 -9.77
N ASN A 2 12.16 -3.83 -9.03
CA ASN A 2 10.82 -3.31 -9.30
C ASN A 2 10.77 -1.79 -8.99
N PRO A 3 9.88 -1.03 -9.66
CA PRO A 3 9.59 0.36 -9.34
C PRO A 3 9.25 0.55 -7.86
N ARG A 4 9.71 1.66 -7.29
CA ARG A 4 9.41 2.01 -5.89
C ARG A 4 8.11 2.80 -5.79
N VAL A 5 7.58 2.92 -4.57
CA VAL A 5 6.38 3.73 -4.32
C VAL A 5 6.76 5.21 -4.37
N ASN A 6 6.04 5.97 -5.19
CA ASN A 6 6.17 7.42 -5.31
C ASN A 6 5.03 8.17 -4.58
N ALA A 7 3.80 7.63 -4.65
CA ALA A 7 2.65 8.17 -3.92
C ALA A 7 1.69 7.04 -3.51
N VAL A 8 0.94 7.25 -2.43
CA VAL A 8 -0.09 6.33 -1.96
C VAL A 8 -1.29 7.10 -1.46
N VAL A 9 -2.48 6.55 -1.71
CA VAL A 9 -3.76 7.01 -1.16
C VAL A 9 -4.50 5.80 -0.62
N ALA A 10 -4.98 5.89 0.62
CA ALA A 10 -5.93 4.91 1.16
C ALA A 10 -7.28 5.10 0.47
N ALA A 11 -7.78 4.02 -0.13
CA ALA A 11 -9.11 3.91 -0.71
C ALA A 11 -10.03 3.12 0.22
N ASP A 12 -11.29 2.98 -0.19
CA ASP A 12 -12.27 2.17 0.53
C ASP A 12 -11.87 0.68 0.57
N ASP A 13 -12.53 -0.09 1.45
CA ASP A 13 -12.33 -1.52 1.61
C ASP A 13 -10.87 -1.95 1.90
N TYR A 14 -10.13 -1.14 2.68
CA TYR A 14 -8.72 -1.39 3.01
C TYR A 14 -7.80 -1.54 1.79
N LYS A 15 -8.10 -0.83 0.70
CA LYS A 15 -7.27 -0.82 -0.50
C LYS A 15 -6.33 0.37 -0.50
N LEU A 16 -5.15 0.17 -1.08
CA LEU A 16 -4.18 1.22 -1.35
C LEU A 16 -4.12 1.46 -2.86
N ARG A 17 -4.32 2.72 -3.27
CA ARG A 17 -3.99 3.17 -4.61
C ARG A 17 -2.57 3.72 -4.61
N ILE A 18 -1.69 3.05 -5.35
CA ILE A 18 -0.24 3.27 -5.33
C ILE A 18 0.18 3.80 -6.69
N THR A 19 0.92 4.90 -6.71
CA THR A 19 1.65 5.38 -7.89
C THR A 19 3.11 5.00 -7.74
N PHE A 20 3.64 4.28 -8.71
CA PHE A 20 5.02 3.83 -8.73
C PHE A 20 5.93 4.84 -9.44
N THR A 21 7.24 4.76 -9.19
CA THR A 21 8.24 5.67 -9.77
C THR A 21 8.35 5.58 -11.30
N ASN A 22 7.85 4.52 -11.93
CA ASN A 22 7.78 4.39 -13.39
C ASN A 22 6.49 4.95 -14.01
N GLY A 23 5.62 5.58 -13.20
CA GLY A 23 4.34 6.15 -13.64
C GLY A 23 3.17 5.16 -13.64
N GLU A 24 3.39 3.87 -13.38
CA GLU A 24 2.30 2.92 -13.22
C GLU A 24 1.48 3.23 -11.98
N VAL A 25 0.19 2.92 -12.05
CA VAL A 25 -0.71 2.98 -10.91
C VAL A 25 -1.25 1.59 -10.64
N GLY A 26 -1.18 1.14 -9.38
CA GLY A 26 -1.72 -0.13 -8.94
C GLY A 26 -2.67 0.02 -7.76
N VAL A 27 -3.53 -0.98 -7.57
CA VAL A 27 -4.36 -1.14 -6.38
C VAL A 27 -3.90 -2.38 -5.63
N TYR A 28 -3.58 -2.24 -4.35
CA TYR A 28 -3.22 -3.33 -3.45
C TYR A 28 -4.29 -3.51 -2.37
N ASP A 29 -4.76 -4.73 -2.17
CA ASP A 29 -5.77 -5.07 -1.18
C ASP A 29 -5.09 -5.51 0.13
N CYS A 30 -5.32 -4.76 1.22
CA CYS A 30 -4.74 -5.08 2.53
C CYS A 30 -5.61 -6.02 3.36
N SER A 31 -6.76 -6.49 2.87
CA SER A 31 -7.73 -7.30 3.63
C SER A 31 -7.09 -8.55 4.24
N ASP A 32 -6.20 -9.22 3.49
CA ASP A 32 -5.49 -10.42 3.96
C ASP A 32 -4.48 -10.12 5.07
N LEU A 33 -3.98 -8.87 5.15
CA LEU A 33 -3.05 -8.44 6.18
C LEU A 33 -3.74 -8.11 7.50
N LEU A 34 -5.03 -7.78 7.50
CA LEU A 34 -5.75 -7.30 8.70
C LEU A 34 -5.76 -8.31 9.86
N ASN A 35 -5.48 -9.58 9.60
CA ASN A 35 -5.41 -10.65 10.60
C ASN A 35 -3.97 -11.11 10.89
N PHE A 36 -2.96 -10.47 10.29
CA PHE A 36 -1.58 -10.92 10.32
C PHE A 36 -0.70 -10.03 11.20
N GLY A 37 -0.25 -10.58 12.33
CA GLY A 37 0.80 -9.99 13.16
C GLY A 37 0.58 -8.50 13.49
N VAL A 38 1.56 -7.67 13.13
CA VAL A 38 1.57 -6.22 13.42
C VAL A 38 0.53 -5.41 12.64
N PHE A 39 -0.09 -5.99 11.61
CA PHE A 39 -1.08 -5.30 10.76
C PHE A 39 -2.50 -5.30 11.33
N HIS A 40 -2.75 -5.91 12.49
CA HIS A 40 -4.06 -5.86 13.14
C HIS A 40 -4.54 -4.42 13.43
N GLU A 41 -3.61 -3.48 13.63
CA GLU A 41 -3.91 -2.05 13.80
C GLU A 41 -4.56 -1.42 12.56
N LEU A 42 -4.31 -1.99 11.37
CA LEU A 42 -4.92 -1.53 10.12
C LEU A 42 -6.43 -1.74 10.07
N ARG A 43 -7.02 -2.52 10.98
CA ARG A 43 -8.48 -2.65 11.12
C ARG A 43 -9.15 -1.36 11.59
N ASP A 44 -8.42 -0.47 12.25
CA ASP A 44 -8.92 0.87 12.51
C ASP A 44 -8.78 1.68 11.21
N ILE A 45 -9.91 2.01 10.59
CA ILE A 45 -9.92 2.75 9.32
C ILE A 45 -9.27 4.13 9.43
N ILE A 46 -9.37 4.80 10.58
CA ILE A 46 -8.74 6.11 10.83
C ILE A 46 -7.23 5.94 10.88
N TYR A 47 -6.75 4.85 11.47
CA TYR A 47 -5.33 4.50 11.46
C TYR A 47 -4.83 4.11 10.07
N PHE A 48 -5.59 3.26 9.36
CA PHE A 48 -5.29 2.83 7.99
C PHE A 48 -5.10 4.02 7.04
N GLN A 49 -5.95 5.04 7.15
CA GLN A 49 -5.87 6.27 6.35
C GLN A 49 -4.59 7.09 6.58
N ARG A 50 -3.82 6.82 7.64
CA ARG A 50 -2.53 7.48 7.92
C ARG A 50 -1.36 6.88 7.14
N VAL A 51 -1.64 6.00 6.17
CA VAL A 51 -0.63 5.46 5.25
C VAL A 51 0.15 6.59 4.59
N ARG A 52 1.47 6.43 4.51
CA ARG A 52 2.37 7.39 3.86
C ARG A 52 3.46 6.67 3.09
N VAL A 53 4.13 7.39 2.20
CA VAL A 53 5.35 6.89 1.55
C VAL A 53 6.55 7.13 2.48
N GLU A 54 7.35 6.10 2.71
CA GLU A 54 8.58 6.17 3.48
C GLU A 54 9.63 5.25 2.85
N GLY A 55 10.83 5.74 2.56
CA GLY A 55 11.92 4.92 2.02
C GLY A 55 11.64 4.22 0.68
N GLY A 56 10.67 4.70 -0.12
CA GLY A 56 10.25 4.06 -1.37
C GLY A 56 9.25 2.91 -1.20
N THR A 57 8.64 2.80 -0.03
CA THR A 57 7.51 1.90 0.24
C THR A 57 6.36 2.62 0.95
N VAL A 58 5.28 1.90 1.29
CA VAL A 58 4.18 2.39 2.14
C VAL A 58 4.43 2.00 3.59
N ALA A 59 4.15 2.93 4.51
CA ALA A 59 4.29 2.71 5.95
C ALA A 59 3.19 3.42 6.76
N TRP A 60 2.99 2.98 7.99
CA TRP A 60 2.07 3.54 8.98
C TRP A 60 2.81 4.13 10.20
N PRO A 61 2.14 4.96 11.03
CA PRO A 61 2.79 5.67 12.14
C PRO A 61 3.54 4.78 13.14
N ASN A 62 3.05 3.57 13.42
CA ASN A 62 3.67 2.65 14.38
C ASN A 62 4.72 1.73 13.74
N GLY A 63 5.18 2.05 12.53
CA GLY A 63 6.30 1.38 11.88
C GLY A 63 5.94 0.13 11.08
N GLN A 64 4.64 -0.17 10.87
CA GLN A 64 4.28 -1.17 9.88
C GLN A 64 4.62 -0.67 8.49
N ASP A 65 5.26 -1.51 7.69
CA ASP A 65 5.52 -1.28 6.28
C ASP A 65 5.20 -2.54 5.47
N ILE A 66 4.98 -2.38 4.18
CA ILE A 66 4.84 -3.51 3.25
C ILE A 66 6.06 -3.52 2.35
N CYS A 67 6.61 -4.69 2.01
CA CYS A 67 7.73 -4.77 1.09
C CYS A 67 7.37 -4.11 -0.26
N PRO A 68 8.18 -3.18 -0.79
CA PRO A 68 7.88 -2.48 -2.04
C PRO A 68 7.77 -3.42 -3.25
N ASP A 69 8.53 -4.52 -3.26
CA ASP A 69 8.44 -5.52 -4.32
C ASP A 69 7.09 -6.28 -4.26
N THR A 70 6.61 -6.62 -3.06
CA THR A 70 5.26 -7.20 -2.86
C THR A 70 4.17 -6.26 -3.35
N LEU A 71 4.26 -4.96 -3.02
CA LEU A 71 3.31 -3.97 -3.51
C LEU A 71 3.27 -3.94 -5.04
N TYR A 72 4.44 -3.95 -5.69
CA TYR A 72 4.50 -3.91 -7.13
C TYR A 72 3.96 -5.17 -7.80
N GLU A 73 4.36 -6.36 -7.33
CA GLU A 73 4.02 -7.64 -7.96
C GLU A 73 2.57 -8.07 -7.74
N VAL A 74 2.02 -7.78 -6.56
CA VAL A 74 0.67 -8.23 -6.16
C VAL A 74 -0.40 -7.18 -6.48
N SER A 75 -0.03 -5.91 -6.64
CA SER A 75 -1.00 -4.88 -7.01
C SER A 75 -1.64 -5.16 -8.36
N THR A 76 -2.95 -4.97 -8.45
CA THR A 76 -3.66 -4.94 -9.74
C THR A 76 -3.34 -3.65 -10.46
N LYS A 77 -2.68 -3.73 -11.62
CA LYS A 77 -2.33 -2.56 -12.42
C LYS A 77 -3.57 -1.94 -13.04
N LEU A 78 -3.72 -0.62 -12.85
CA LEU A 78 -4.74 0.16 -13.54
C LEU A 78 -4.20 0.50 -14.92
N VAL A 79 -4.63 -0.25 -15.93
CA VAL A 79 -4.38 0.11 -17.32
C VAL A 79 -5.38 1.18 -17.71
N SER A 80 -4.89 2.32 -18.20
CA SER A 80 -5.76 3.30 -18.85
C SER A 80 -6.18 2.68 -20.19
N ALA A 81 -7.48 2.47 -20.38
CA ALA A 81 -8.06 2.01 -21.64
C ALA A 81 -7.83 3.00 -22.77
#